data_AF-X1JDC2-F1
#
_entry.id   AF-X1JDC2-F1
#
_cell.length_a   1.000
_cell.length_b   1.000
_cell.length_c   1.000
_cell.angle_alpha   90.00
_cell.angle_beta   90.00
_cell.angle_gamma   90.00
#
_symmetry.space_group_name_H-M   'P 1'
#
loop_
_entity.id
_entity.type
_entity.pdbx_description
1 polymer ?
#
loop_
_entity_poly.entity_id
_entity_poly.type
_entity_poly.pdbx_seq_one_letter_code
_entity_poly.pdbx_strand_id
1 'polypeptide(L)' 'MLSEVPCPVCGRCFESFLDLARHMVLSDRPNGEHIQWSESLLDEPFAEFGWKSDKKIAVAFEK' A
#
# COMPACT_ATOMS: atom_id res chain seq x y z
N MET A 1 11.49 9.90 -18.00
CA MET A 1 10.48 10.38 -17.04
C MET A 1 10.34 9.27 -16.02
N LEU A 2 10.89 9.44 -14.81
CA LEU A 2 10.65 8.50 -13.72
C LEU A 2 9.18 8.69 -13.32
N SER A 3 8.35 7.69 -13.57
CA SER A 3 6.95 7.69 -13.20
C SER A 3 6.85 7.51 -11.70
N GLU A 4 6.83 8.63 -10.98
CA GLU A 4 6.64 8.64 -9.53
C GLU A 4 5.22 8.20 -9.19
N VAL A 5 5.09 7.25 -8.26
CA VAL A 5 3.80 6.76 -7.77
C VAL A 5 3.49 7.42 -6.43
N PRO A 6 2.50 8.34 -6.36
CA PRO A 6 2.16 9.03 -5.12
C PRO A 6 1.31 8.15 -4.20
N CYS A 7 1.60 8.19 -2.90
CA CYS A 7 0.78 7.58 -1.87
C CYS A 7 -0.52 8.39 -1.67
N PRO A 8 -1.70 7.74 -1.71
CA PRO A 8 -2.98 8.42 -1.55
C PRO A 8 -3.28 8.89 -0.12
N VAL A 9 -2.49 8.45 0.87
CA VAL A 9 -2.70 8.77 2.28
C VAL A 9 -1.81 9.93 2.73
N CYS A 10 -0.49 9.83 2.51
CA CYS A 10 0.47 10.85 2.96
C CYS A 10 1.07 11.71 1.84
N GLY A 11 0.73 11.44 0.57
CA GLY A 11 1.24 12.20 -0.58
C GLY A 11 2.71 11.97 -0.92
N ARG A 12 3.40 11.03 -0.24
CA ARG A 12 4.80 10.69 -0.54
C ARG A 12 4.91 9.97 -1.88
N CYS A 13 5.88 10.33 -2.70
CA CYS A 13 6.17 9.70 -3.99
C CYS A 13 7.12 8.51 -3.83
N PHE A 14 6.90 7.47 -4.64
CA PHE A 14 7.71 6.26 -4.70
C PHE A 14 8.15 5.96 -6.13
N GLU A 15 9.28 5.29 -6.27
CA GLU A 15 9.85 4.94 -7.58
C GLU A 15 9.11 3.79 -8.27
N SER A 16 8.32 3.01 -7.51
CA SER A 16 7.56 1.89 -8.03
C SER A 16 6.28 1.61 -7.22
N PHE A 17 5.31 0.93 -7.84
CA PHE A 17 4.13 0.41 -7.14
C PHE A 17 4.48 -0.59 -6.04
N LEU A 18 5.61 -1.31 -6.17
CA LEU A 18 6.10 -2.22 -5.14
C LEU A 18 6.59 -1.44 -3.91
N ASP A 19 7.29 -0.33 -4.11
CA ASP A 19 7.76 0.52 -3.02
C ASP A 19 6.59 1.25 -2.34
N LEU A 20 5.60 1.71 -3.12
CA LEU A 20 4.35 2.20 -2.55
C LEU A 20 3.64 1.10 -1.75
N ALA A 21 3.50 -0.11 -2.28
CA ALA A 21 2.85 -1.21 -1.58
C ALA A 21 3.56 -1.55 -0.26
N ARG A 22 4.90 -1.61 -0.27
CA ARG A 22 5.71 -1.80 0.94
C ARG A 22 5.51 -0.67 1.94
N HIS A 23 5.46 0.57 1.46
CA HIS A 23 5.16 1.74 2.30
C HIS A 23 3.78 1.60 2.96
N MET A 24 2.74 1.21 2.23
CA MET A 24 1.39 1.06 2.79
C MET A 24 1.31 -0.04 3.87
N VAL A 25 2.07 -1.13 3.69
CA VAL A 25 2.11 -2.28 4.63
C VAL A 25 2.98 -2.01 5.86
N LEU A 26 4.05 -1.22 5.71
CA LEU A 26 5.06 -1.04 6.75
C LEU A 26 4.95 0.28 7.52
N SER A 27 4.30 1.32 6.98
CA SER A 27 4.30 2.66 7.58
C SER A 27 3.66 2.71 8.97
N ASP A 28 2.61 1.91 9.20
CA ASP A 28 1.71 2.11 10.34
C ASP A 28 1.28 0.81 11.01
N ARG A 29 2.25 -0.08 11.25
CA ARG A 29 1.98 -1.28 12.06
C ARG A 29 1.69 -0.90 13.52
N PRO A 30 0.66 -1.45 14.16
CA PRO A 30 -0.43 -2.28 13.62
C PRO A 30 -1.72 -1.50 13.30
N ASN A 31 -1.79 -0.19 13.59
CA ASN A 31 -2.97 0.64 13.42
C ASN A 31 -2.58 2.04 12.94
N GLY A 32 -2.69 2.28 11.63
CA GLY A 32 -2.67 3.65 11.14
C GLY A 32 -3.29 3.76 9.75
N GLU A 33 -3.33 5.01 9.29
CA GLU A 33 -4.20 5.45 8.20
C GLU A 33 -3.93 4.68 6.89
N HIS A 34 -2.68 4.27 6.68
CA HIS A 34 -2.26 3.46 5.53
C HIS A 34 -2.86 2.05 5.52
N ILE A 35 -2.99 1.42 6.70
CA ILE A 35 -3.59 0.09 6.81
C ILE A 35 -5.10 0.19 6.55
N GLN A 36 -5.79 1.12 7.20
CA GLN A 36 -7.24 1.30 7.04
C GLN A 36 -7.62 1.63 5.59
N TRP A 37 -6.82 2.47 4.92
CA TRP A 37 -7.01 2.76 3.50
C TRP A 37 -6.83 1.50 2.65
N SER A 38 -5.82 0.68 2.94
CA SER A 38 -5.54 -0.56 2.20
C SER A 38 -6.63 -1.60 2.40
N GLU A 39 -7.16 -1.74 3.62
CA GLU A 39 -8.31 -2.61 3.92
C GLU A 39 -9.55 -2.18 3.13
N SER A 40 -9.80 -0.86 3.07
CA SER A 40 -10.91 -0.30 2.29
C SER A 40 -10.74 -0.51 0.79
N LEU A 41 -9.51 -0.46 0.27
CA LEU A 41 -9.22 -0.70 -1.14
C LEU A 41 -9.42 -2.18 -1.52
N LEU A 42 -8.99 -3.10 -0.65
CA LEU A 42 -9.00 -4.53 -0.93
C LEU A 42 -10.30 -5.23 -0.52
N ASP A 43 -11.18 -4.57 0.24
CA ASP A 43 -12.37 -5.15 0.88
C ASP A 43 -12.03 -6.37 1.77
N GLU A 44 -10.79 -6.43 2.27
CA GLU A 44 -10.28 -7.54 3.07
C GLU A 44 -9.44 -7.02 4.26
N PRO A 45 -9.55 -7.64 5.45
CA PRO A 45 -8.83 -7.18 6.64
C PRO A 45 -7.33 -7.47 6.52
N PHE A 46 -6.51 -6.51 6.94
CA PHE A 46 -5.05 -6.54 6.80
C PHE A 46 -4.43 -7.74 7.52
N ALA A 47 -5.07 -8.22 8.59
CA ALA A 47 -4.65 -9.41 9.33
C ALA A 47 -4.53 -10.67 8.46
N GLU A 48 -5.33 -10.78 7.39
CA GLU A 48 -5.31 -11.93 6.46
C GLU A 48 -4.18 -11.80 5.41
N PHE A 49 -3.65 -10.58 5.18
CA PHE A 49 -2.73 -10.27 4.06
C PHE A 49 -1.34 -9.78 4.50
N GLY A 50 -1.19 -9.29 5.75
CA GLY A 50 -0.04 -8.53 6.24
C GLY A 50 1.30 -9.27 6.28
N TRP A 51 1.31 -10.59 6.08
CA TRP A 51 2.52 -11.39 5.90
C TRP A 51 2.64 -11.85 4.44
N LYS A 52 3.34 -11.04 3.61
CA LYS A 52 3.81 -11.32 2.21
C LYS A 52 2.92 -10.84 1.04
N SER A 53 1.94 -9.97 1.25
CA SER A 53 1.03 -9.52 0.18
C SER A 53 1.41 -8.21 -0.53
N ASP A 54 2.65 -7.73 -0.40
CA ASP A 54 3.12 -6.50 -1.07
C ASP A 54 2.80 -6.51 -2.58
N LYS A 55 2.87 -7.70 -3.20
CA LYS A 55 2.50 -7.91 -4.61
C LYS A 55 1.00 -7.74 -4.90
N LYS A 56 0.10 -8.18 -4.02
CA LYS A 56 -1.35 -8.02 -4.23
C LYS A 56 -1.74 -6.54 -4.17
N ILE A 57 -1.15 -5.80 -3.24
CA ILE A 57 -1.34 -4.35 -3.12
C ILE A 57 -0.74 -3.64 -4.34
N ALA A 58 0.46 -4.02 -4.78
CA ALA A 58 1.06 -3.45 -6.00
C ALA A 58 0.18 -3.69 -7.24
N VAL A 59 -0.41 -4.89 -7.39
CA VAL A 59 -1.36 -5.19 -8.48
C VAL A 59 -2.65 -4.38 -8.35
N ALA A 60 -3.13 -4.12 -7.12
CA ALA A 60 -4.29 -3.28 -6.91
C ALA A 60 -4.03 -1.80 -7.28
N PHE A 61 -2.79 -1.33 -7.14
CA PHE A 61 -2.40 0.02 -7.56
C PHE A 61 -2.11 0.16 -9.07
N GLU A 62 -1.80 -0.93 -9.76
CA GLU A 62 -1.53 -0.93 -11.21
C GLU A 62 -2.81 -0.92 -12.07
N LYS A 63 -3.98 -1.16 -11.47
CA LYS A 63 -5.30 -1.15 -12.13
C LYS A 63 -5.97 0.21 -12.11
#